data_AF-A0A1W1YBC6-F1
#
_entry.id   AF-A0A1W1YBC6-F1
#
_cell.length_a   1.000
_cell.length_b   1.000
_cell.length_c   1.000
_cell.angle_alpha   90.00
_cell.angle_beta   90.00
_cell.angle_gamma   90.00
#
_symmetry.space_group_name_H-M   'P 1'
#
loop_
_entity.id
_entity.type
_entity.pdbx_description
1 polymer ?
#
loop_
_entity_poly.entity_id
_entity_poly.type
_entity_poly.pdbx_seq_one_letter_code
_entity_poly.pdbx_strand_id
1 'polypeptide(L)'
;MKKSNTSNMFQRYSEASTRKRRLAKDDLPLMATYEQRYKGPSMAREFTEQKPLQTLDEKIEARKTLSMPKTDDAPKRVSVEIGGHNYLLGSTDNMSEARIRRVANTVNSILGDAKESNPGLMTNKITTLALLDACDKLITLQDENSNMKTELMYLQQKLSLEEKAHISEPTPMEQLASEIEERTEGKKST
;
A
#
# COMPACT_ATOMS: atom_id res chain seq x y z
N MET A 1 25.79 24.80 -47.88
CA MET A 1 25.32 23.45 -48.24
C MET A 1 25.95 22.42 -47.29
N LYS A 2 25.11 21.49 -46.80
CA LYS A 2 25.42 20.21 -46.10
C LYS A 2 25.96 20.32 -44.67
N LYS A 3 25.58 19.51 -43.67
CA LYS A 3 24.50 18.56 -43.35
C LYS A 3 24.66 18.28 -41.83
N SER A 4 23.57 18.12 -41.10
CA SER A 4 23.54 17.60 -39.72
C SER A 4 24.08 16.17 -39.65
N ASN A 5 24.62 15.75 -38.49
CA ASN A 5 24.24 14.50 -37.83
C ASN A 5 24.84 14.37 -36.42
N THR A 6 23.93 14.42 -35.45
CA THR A 6 24.01 13.91 -34.09
C THR A 6 24.26 12.40 -34.07
N SER A 7 25.29 11.92 -33.36
CA SER A 7 25.40 10.55 -32.86
C SER A 7 26.79 10.34 -32.24
N ASN A 8 27.00 10.73 -30.97
CA ASN A 8 28.17 10.24 -30.22
C ASN A 8 28.04 10.31 -28.69
N MET A 9 26.88 9.92 -28.15
CA MET A 9 26.67 9.76 -26.70
C MET A 9 26.71 8.30 -26.23
N PHE A 10 26.78 7.31 -27.14
CA PHE A 10 26.83 5.89 -26.78
C PHE A 10 28.24 5.26 -26.82
N GLN A 11 29.27 6.01 -27.18
CA GLN A 11 30.67 5.51 -27.23
C GLN A 11 31.41 5.53 -25.88
N ARG A 12 30.82 6.09 -24.81
CA ARG A 12 31.53 6.24 -23.51
C ARG A 12 31.35 5.09 -22.52
N TYR A 13 30.65 4.01 -22.91
CA TYR A 13 30.46 2.84 -22.04
C TYR A 13 31.14 1.56 -22.52
N SER A 14 31.94 1.60 -23.60
CA SER A 14 32.62 0.42 -24.15
C SER A 14 34.12 0.31 -23.84
N GLU A 15 34.67 1.16 -22.96
CA GLU A 15 36.11 1.13 -22.63
C GLU A 15 36.37 1.15 -21.12
N ALA A 16 35.90 0.14 -20.40
CA ALA A 16 36.49 -0.21 -19.11
C ALA A 16 36.10 -1.63 -18.71
N SER A 17 36.94 -2.62 -19.06
CA SER A 17 37.25 -3.77 -18.19
C SER A 17 37.87 -4.94 -18.97
N THR A 18 39.14 -4.81 -19.34
CA THR A 18 40.00 -5.99 -19.61
C THR A 18 41.43 -5.75 -19.13
N ARG A 19 41.63 -5.55 -17.81
CA ARG A 19 42.93 -5.85 -17.20
C ARG A 19 42.90 -7.26 -16.60
N LYS A 20 43.56 -8.16 -17.31
CA LYS A 20 43.86 -9.56 -17.02
C LYS A 20 44.29 -9.77 -15.56
N ARG A 21 43.47 -10.48 -14.77
CA ARG A 21 43.95 -11.36 -13.70
C ARG A 21 43.59 -12.79 -14.09
N ARG A 22 44.58 -13.66 -14.10
CA ARG A 22 44.39 -15.11 -14.24
C ARG A 22 43.63 -15.59 -13.00
N LEU A 23 42.35 -15.90 -13.13
CA LEU A 23 41.64 -16.73 -12.16
C LEU A 23 41.63 -18.18 -12.66
N ALA A 24 41.86 -19.08 -11.71
CA ALA A 24 41.86 -20.52 -11.89
C ALA A 24 40.47 -21.02 -12.34
N LYS A 25 40.46 -22.22 -12.91
CA LYS A 25 39.35 -22.82 -13.67
C LYS A 25 38.10 -23.17 -12.84
N ASP A 26 38.10 -22.91 -11.53
CA ASP A 26 37.08 -23.40 -10.60
C ASP A 26 36.13 -22.31 -10.07
N ASP A 27 36.28 -21.04 -10.49
CA ASP A 27 35.42 -19.91 -10.09
C ASP A 27 34.60 -19.33 -11.27
N LEU A 28 34.35 -20.13 -12.32
CA LEU A 28 33.43 -19.72 -13.37
C LEU A 28 31.98 -20.01 -12.95
N PRO A 29 31.08 -19.01 -12.93
CA PRO A 29 29.67 -19.28 -12.70
C PRO A 29 29.14 -20.21 -13.80
N LEU A 30 28.36 -21.21 -13.35
CA LEU A 30 27.65 -22.17 -14.19
C LEU A 30 27.00 -21.43 -15.36
N MET A 31 27.21 -21.97 -16.56
CA MET A 31 26.56 -21.53 -17.80
C MET A 31 25.10 -21.11 -17.55
N ALA A 32 24.84 -19.80 -17.60
CA ALA A 32 23.51 -19.34 -17.96
C ALA A 32 23.37 -19.63 -19.46
N THR A 33 22.83 -20.81 -19.79
CA THR A 33 22.35 -21.11 -21.12
C THR A 33 21.42 -19.98 -21.54
N TYR A 34 21.79 -19.29 -22.61
CA TYR A 34 21.00 -18.22 -23.19
C TYR A 34 19.73 -18.85 -23.76
N GLU A 35 18.69 -18.97 -22.93
CA GLU A 35 17.36 -19.32 -23.41
C GLU A 35 16.89 -18.18 -24.30
N GLN A 36 17.05 -18.38 -25.59
CA GLN A 36 16.50 -17.55 -26.64
C GLN A 36 14.97 -17.65 -26.52
N ARG A 37 14.38 -16.78 -25.70
CA ARG A 37 12.93 -16.71 -25.55
C ARG A 37 12.33 -16.48 -26.93
N TYR A 38 11.61 -17.50 -27.39
CA TYR A 38 10.83 -17.51 -28.62
C TYR A 38 10.03 -16.21 -28.69
N LYS A 39 10.42 -15.30 -29.59
CA LYS A 39 9.56 -14.18 -29.96
C LYS A 39 8.41 -14.83 -30.71
N GLY A 40 7.27 -14.97 -30.03
CA GLY A 40 6.01 -15.43 -30.62
C GLY A 40 5.69 -14.68 -31.92
N PRO A 41 4.75 -15.20 -32.72
CA PRO A 41 4.48 -14.72 -34.07
C PRO A 41 4.36 -13.20 -34.07
N SER A 42 5.21 -12.57 -34.89
CA SER A 42 5.21 -11.13 -35.11
C SER A 42 3.80 -10.68 -35.49
N MET A 43 3.26 -9.71 -34.75
CA MET A 43 2.07 -8.94 -35.12
C MET A 43 2.37 -8.02 -36.32
N ALA A 44 2.97 -8.56 -37.38
CA ALA A 44 2.89 -7.98 -38.69
C ALA A 44 1.45 -8.23 -39.14
N ARG A 45 0.59 -7.22 -38.98
CA ARG A 45 -0.74 -7.21 -39.60
C ARG A 45 -0.52 -7.35 -41.11
N GLU A 46 -0.71 -8.55 -41.63
CA GLU A 46 -0.96 -8.78 -43.04
C GLU A 46 -2.24 -8.01 -43.38
N PHE A 47 -2.07 -6.85 -44.00
CA PHE A 47 -3.14 -5.91 -44.34
C PHE A 47 -3.93 -6.36 -45.58
N THR A 48 -3.87 -7.65 -45.92
CA THR A 48 -4.42 -8.22 -47.17
C THR A 48 -5.32 -9.43 -46.95
N GLU A 49 -5.72 -9.75 -45.73
CA GLU A 49 -6.83 -10.68 -45.52
C GLU A 49 -8.15 -9.91 -45.57
N GLN A 50 -8.96 -10.21 -46.60
CA GLN A 50 -10.34 -9.75 -46.69
C GLN A 50 -11.06 -10.23 -45.42
N LYS A 51 -11.49 -9.29 -44.58
CA LYS A 51 -12.31 -9.60 -43.41
C LYS A 51 -13.49 -10.46 -43.87
N PRO A 52 -13.74 -11.64 -43.28
CA PRO A 52 -14.95 -12.39 -43.58
C PRO A 52 -16.15 -11.45 -43.32
N LEU A 53 -17.07 -11.42 -44.27
CA LEU A 53 -18.31 -10.65 -44.16
C LEU A 53 -19.04 -11.13 -42.90
N GLN A 54 -18.94 -10.34 -41.83
CA GLN A 54 -19.66 -10.60 -40.58
C GLN A 54 -21.14 -10.81 -40.89
N THR A 55 -21.67 -11.94 -40.46
CA THR A 55 -23.06 -12.31 -40.68
C THR A 55 -23.97 -11.31 -39.96
N LEU A 56 -25.23 -11.20 -40.41
CA LEU A 56 -26.20 -10.33 -39.75
C LEU A 56 -26.39 -10.70 -38.27
N ASP A 57 -26.30 -11.99 -37.96
CA ASP A 57 -26.41 -12.51 -36.60
C ASP A 57 -25.25 -12.04 -35.71
N GLU A 58 -24.00 -12.08 -36.20
CA GLU A 58 -22.84 -11.51 -35.48
C GLU A 58 -23.00 -9.99 -35.25
N LYS A 59 -23.55 -9.26 -36.22
CA LYS A 59 -23.85 -7.83 -36.06
C LYS A 59 -24.96 -7.56 -35.04
N ILE A 60 -25.95 -8.44 -34.96
CA ILE A 60 -27.04 -8.34 -33.99
C ILE A 60 -26.53 -8.65 -32.57
N GLU A 61 -25.68 -9.66 -32.41
CA GLU A 61 -25.06 -10.00 -31.14
C GLU A 61 -24.09 -8.92 -30.66
N ALA A 62 -23.27 -8.36 -31.56
CA ALA A 62 -22.40 -7.23 -31.23
C ALA A 62 -23.18 -5.98 -30.80
N ARG A 63 -24.36 -5.74 -31.37
CA ARG A 63 -25.26 -4.66 -30.93
C ARG A 63 -25.89 -4.95 -29.56
N LYS A 64 -26.22 -6.21 -29.26
CA LYS A 64 -26.73 -6.61 -27.94
C LYS A 64 -25.67 -6.48 -26.84
N THR A 65 -24.43 -6.86 -27.10
CA THR A 65 -23.33 -6.73 -26.12
C THR A 65 -22.95 -5.28 -25.84
N LEU A 66 -23.11 -4.37 -26.80
CA LEU A 66 -22.96 -2.92 -26.59
C LEU A 66 -24.07 -2.29 -25.74
N SER A 67 -25.25 -2.94 -25.67
CA SER A 67 -26.41 -2.46 -24.89
C SER A 67 -26.42 -2.96 -23.44
N MET A 68 -25.53 -3.90 -23.09
CA MET A 68 -25.30 -4.27 -21.71
C MET A 68 -24.54 -3.12 -21.02
N PRO A 69 -25.01 -2.59 -19.88
CA PRO A 69 -24.23 -1.64 -19.11
C PRO A 69 -22.91 -2.31 -18.77
N LYS A 70 -21.80 -1.76 -19.29
CA LYS A 70 -20.47 -2.13 -18.82
C LYS A 70 -20.51 -1.98 -17.31
N THR A 71 -20.27 -3.05 -16.58
CA THR A 71 -20.12 -3.01 -15.13
C THR A 71 -19.17 -1.85 -14.81
N ASP A 72 -19.63 -0.93 -13.96
CA ASP A 72 -18.94 0.31 -13.53
C ASP A 72 -17.66 0.03 -12.71
N ASP A 73 -16.97 -1.08 -12.98
CA ASP A 73 -15.72 -1.51 -12.37
C ASP A 73 -14.48 -0.87 -13.04
N ALA A 74 -14.70 0.19 -13.83
CA ALA A 74 -13.61 1.01 -14.30
C ALA A 74 -13.14 1.89 -13.12
N PRO A 75 -11.85 1.85 -12.74
CA PRO A 75 -11.35 2.61 -11.60
C PRO A 75 -11.63 4.10 -11.83
N LYS A 76 -12.47 4.68 -10.97
CA LYS A 76 -12.87 6.08 -11.06
C LYS A 76 -11.64 6.95 -10.91
N ARG A 77 -11.30 7.75 -11.93
CA ARG A 77 -10.12 8.63 -11.87
C ARG A 77 -10.47 9.97 -11.25
N VAL A 78 -9.63 10.44 -10.35
CA VAL A 78 -9.78 11.69 -9.60
C VAL A 78 -8.61 12.59 -9.94
N SER A 79 -8.91 13.81 -10.39
CA SER A 79 -7.89 14.84 -10.60
C SER A 79 -7.69 15.64 -9.32
N VAL A 80 -6.43 15.80 -8.91
CA VAL A 80 -6.04 16.60 -7.74
C VAL A 80 -4.83 17.46 -8.06
N GLU A 81 -4.79 18.65 -7.45
CA GLU A 81 -3.65 19.56 -7.55
C GLU A 81 -2.75 19.40 -6.31
N ILE A 82 -1.46 19.12 -6.52
CA ILE A 82 -0.46 19.00 -5.46
C ILE A 82 0.75 19.85 -5.82
N GLY A 83 1.10 20.83 -4.98
CA GLY A 83 2.26 21.70 -5.18
C GLY A 83 2.26 22.50 -6.49
N GLY A 84 1.07 22.84 -7.02
CA GLY A 84 0.91 23.52 -8.31
C GLY A 84 0.94 22.59 -9.54
N HIS A 85 0.94 21.27 -9.33
CA HIS A 85 0.90 20.27 -10.39
C HIS A 85 -0.39 19.45 -10.32
N ASN A 86 -1.02 19.20 -11.48
CA ASN A 86 -2.23 18.40 -11.57
C ASN A 86 -1.89 16.91 -11.78
N TYR A 87 -2.36 16.07 -10.86
CA TYR A 87 -2.22 14.63 -10.90
C TYR A 87 -3.57 13.97 -11.15
N LEU A 88 -3.55 12.82 -11.84
CA LEU A 88 -4.71 11.98 -12.08
C LEU A 88 -4.52 10.65 -11.35
N LEU A 89 -5.27 10.42 -10.29
CA LEU A 89 -5.15 9.27 -9.40
C LEU A 89 -6.34 8.33 -9.57
N GLY A 90 -6.12 7.02 -9.47
CA GLY A 90 -7.19 6.03 -9.47
C GLY A 90 -7.82 5.90 -8.09
N SER A 91 -9.15 5.98 -8.00
CA SER A 91 -9.91 5.61 -6.81
C SER A 91 -10.03 4.09 -6.75
N THR A 92 -9.77 3.54 -5.56
CA THR A 92 -10.01 2.13 -5.21
C THR A 92 -10.93 2.07 -4.00
N ASP A 93 -11.44 0.91 -3.62
CA ASP A 93 -12.33 0.77 -2.46
C ASP A 93 -11.71 1.31 -1.16
N ASN A 94 -10.38 1.12 -1.00
CA ASN A 94 -9.63 1.63 0.14
C ASN A 94 -9.30 3.14 0.03
N MET A 95 -9.26 3.69 -1.19
CA MET A 95 -8.95 5.08 -1.49
C MET A 95 -10.10 5.72 -2.25
N SER A 96 -11.13 6.12 -1.50
CA SER A 96 -12.26 6.87 -2.05
C SER A 96 -11.83 8.24 -2.55
N GLU A 97 -12.58 8.79 -3.51
CA GLU A 97 -12.36 10.14 -4.04
C GLU A 97 -12.23 11.20 -2.93
N ALA A 98 -13.10 11.15 -1.92
CA ALA A 98 -13.06 12.07 -0.78
C ALA A 98 -11.79 11.90 0.06
N ARG A 99 -11.28 10.67 0.21
CA ARG A 99 -10.00 10.42 0.89
C ARG A 99 -8.83 10.97 0.07
N ILE A 100 -8.81 10.75 -1.24
CA ILE A 100 -7.77 11.27 -2.14
C ILE A 100 -7.68 12.79 -2.09
N ARG A 101 -8.82 13.50 -2.16
CA ARG A 101 -8.85 14.97 -2.05
C ARG A 101 -8.35 15.46 -0.69
N ARG A 102 -8.74 14.79 0.40
CA ARG A 102 -8.23 15.10 1.74
C ARG A 102 -6.71 14.92 1.84
N VAL A 103 -6.19 13.82 1.30
CA VAL A 103 -4.74 13.55 1.26
C VAL A 103 -4.02 14.64 0.45
N ALA A 104 -4.52 15.00 -0.72
CA ALA A 104 -3.93 16.07 -1.53
C ALA A 104 -3.88 17.41 -0.76
N ASN A 105 -4.96 17.78 -0.06
CA ASN A 105 -4.99 18.99 0.77
C ASN A 105 -3.96 18.92 1.93
N THR A 106 -3.85 17.79 2.60
CA THR A 106 -2.85 17.62 3.68
C THR A 106 -1.42 17.72 3.14
N VAL A 107 -1.13 17.12 1.98
CA VAL A 107 0.18 17.22 1.34
C VAL A 107 0.49 18.67 0.95
N ASN A 108 -0.49 19.40 0.42
CA ASN A 108 -0.31 20.82 0.08
C ASN A 108 -0.01 21.67 1.32
N SER A 109 -0.66 21.41 2.45
CA SER A 109 -0.35 22.10 3.72
C SER A 109 1.09 21.86 4.14
N ILE A 110 1.52 20.59 4.20
CA ILE A 110 2.88 20.23 4.62
C ILE A 110 3.92 20.82 3.67
N LEU A 111 3.64 20.81 2.36
CA LEU A 111 4.52 21.39 1.34
C LEU A 111 4.60 22.93 1.46
N GLY A 112 3.48 23.58 1.81
CA GLY A 112 3.42 24.99 2.15
C GLY A 112 4.31 25.33 3.35
N ASP A 113 4.11 24.62 4.47
CA ASP A 113 4.89 24.80 5.71
C ASP A 113 6.40 24.60 5.47
N ALA A 114 6.76 23.57 4.69
CA ALA A 114 8.14 23.27 4.34
C ALA A 114 8.76 24.37 3.47
N LYS A 115 7.98 24.96 2.55
CA LYS A 115 8.41 26.07 1.68
C LYS A 115 8.59 27.37 2.46
N GLU A 116 7.70 27.67 3.39
CA GLU A 116 7.79 28.86 4.25
C GLU A 116 8.98 28.78 5.20
N SER A 117 9.23 27.60 5.78
CA SER A 117 10.36 27.37 6.67
C SER A 117 11.71 27.40 5.94
N ASN A 118 11.72 27.13 4.64
CA ASN A 118 12.93 26.98 3.84
C ASN A 118 12.90 27.83 2.55
N PRO A 119 12.86 29.18 2.69
CA PRO A 119 12.82 30.06 1.52
C PRO A 119 14.11 29.93 0.70
N GLY A 120 13.98 29.78 -0.62
CA GLY A 120 15.11 29.70 -1.56
C GLY A 120 15.56 28.28 -1.91
N LEU A 121 15.00 27.24 -1.30
CA LEU A 121 15.19 25.88 -1.79
C LEU A 121 14.36 25.59 -3.04
N MET A 122 14.90 24.76 -3.94
CA MET A 122 14.17 24.28 -5.12
C MET A 122 13.01 23.37 -4.70
N THR A 123 11.90 23.43 -5.45
CA THR A 123 10.67 22.65 -5.18
C THR A 123 10.94 21.18 -4.93
N ASN A 124 11.84 20.54 -5.68
CA ASN A 124 12.18 19.12 -5.48
C ASN A 124 12.76 18.86 -4.08
N LYS A 125 13.66 19.72 -3.60
CA LYS A 125 14.25 19.57 -2.26
C LYS A 125 13.19 19.82 -1.18
N ILE A 126 12.32 20.82 -1.37
CA ILE A 126 11.20 21.09 -0.47
C ILE A 126 10.26 19.89 -0.42
N THR A 127 9.94 19.25 -1.56
CA THR A 127 9.08 18.06 -1.57
C THR A 127 9.71 16.89 -0.83
N THR A 128 11.02 16.71 -0.90
CA THR A 128 11.74 15.69 -0.12
C THR A 128 11.70 15.99 1.37
N LEU A 129 11.90 17.25 1.78
CA LEU A 129 11.78 17.65 3.19
C LEU A 129 10.36 17.44 3.72
N ALA A 130 9.34 17.88 2.96
CA ALA A 130 7.94 17.66 3.29
C ALA A 130 7.58 16.17 3.42
N LEU A 131 8.20 15.30 2.61
CA LEU A 131 8.04 13.86 2.74
C LEU A 131 8.67 13.32 4.03
N LEU A 132 9.87 13.78 4.39
CA LEU A 132 10.53 13.40 5.65
C LEU A 132 9.70 13.84 6.85
N ASP A 133 9.19 15.07 6.85
CA ASP A 133 8.31 15.59 7.91
C ASP A 133 7.01 14.80 8.01
N ALA A 134 6.44 14.39 6.88
CA ALA A 134 5.24 13.54 6.86
C ALA A 134 5.52 12.13 7.42
N CYS A 135 6.68 11.55 7.12
CA CYS A 135 7.10 10.26 7.68
C CYS A 135 7.34 10.35 9.19
N ASP A 136 8.00 11.41 9.66
CA ASP A 136 8.24 11.62 11.09
C ASP A 136 6.94 11.80 11.87
N LYS A 137 6.00 12.59 11.35
CA LYS A 137 4.63 12.71 11.87
C LYS A 137 3.89 11.37 11.91
N LEU A 138 4.10 10.51 10.91
CA LEU A 138 3.48 9.20 10.88
C LEU A 138 4.05 8.27 11.97
N ILE A 139 5.37 8.27 12.15
CA ILE A 139 6.05 7.45 13.16
C ILE A 139 5.60 7.89 14.56
N THR A 140 5.65 9.19 14.85
CA THR A 140 5.20 9.74 16.14
C THR A 140 3.73 9.39 16.44
N LEU A 141 2.82 9.53 15.46
CA LEU A 141 1.43 9.12 15.63
C LEU A 141 1.27 7.60 15.82
N GLN A 142 2.12 6.78 15.21
CA GLN A 142 2.11 5.33 15.43
C GLN A 142 2.55 4.99 16.85
N ASP A 143 3.59 5.65 17.35
CA ASP A 143 4.09 5.47 18.72
C ASP A 143 3.03 5.91 19.74
N GLU A 144 2.42 7.08 19.56
CA GLU A 144 1.30 7.55 20.40
C GLU A 144 0.12 6.58 20.39
N ASN A 145 -0.25 6.05 19.22
CA ASN A 145 -1.34 5.07 19.11
C ASN A 145 -0.98 3.76 19.80
N SER A 146 0.29 3.33 19.72
CA SER A 146 0.78 2.15 20.42
C SER A 146 0.73 2.33 21.94
N ASN A 147 1.14 3.50 22.45
CA ASN A 147 1.07 3.85 23.87
C ASN A 147 -0.37 3.91 24.37
N MET A 148 -1.28 4.55 23.64
CA MET A 148 -2.70 4.58 24.04
C MET A 148 -3.33 3.18 24.06
N LYS A 149 -2.93 2.28 23.16
CA LYS A 149 -3.40 0.88 23.17
C LYS A 149 -2.89 0.10 24.37
N THR A 150 -1.63 0.30 24.76
CA THR A 150 -1.08 -0.37 25.95
C THR A 150 -1.73 0.16 27.23
N GLU A 151 -1.98 1.46 27.32
CA GLU A 151 -2.73 2.07 28.43
C GLU A 151 -4.16 1.55 28.51
N LEU A 152 -4.89 1.49 27.38
CA LEU A 152 -6.24 0.92 27.34
C LEU A 152 -6.27 -0.55 27.76
N MET A 153 -5.31 -1.34 27.29
CA MET A 153 -5.18 -2.75 27.67
C MET A 153 -4.90 -2.89 29.17
N TYR A 154 -4.00 -2.07 29.72
CA TYR A 154 -3.69 -2.05 31.15
C TYR A 154 -4.91 -1.70 31.99
N LEU A 155 -5.68 -0.68 31.60
CA LEU A 155 -6.91 -0.29 32.31
C LEU A 155 -8.01 -1.35 32.21
N GLN A 156 -8.18 -1.97 31.04
CA GLN A 156 -9.12 -3.09 30.88
C GLN A 156 -8.75 -4.28 31.76
N GLN A 157 -7.47 -4.62 31.84
CA GLN A 157 -6.99 -5.69 32.72
C GLN A 157 -7.23 -5.33 34.19
N LYS A 158 -6.95 -4.09 34.59
CA LYS A 158 -7.19 -3.61 35.95
C LYS A 158 -8.67 -3.71 36.34
N LEU A 159 -9.58 -3.24 35.47
CA LEU A 159 -11.03 -3.36 35.68
C LEU A 159 -11.46 -4.83 35.83
N SER A 160 -10.96 -5.71 34.96
CA SER A 160 -11.29 -7.15 35.04
C SER A 160 -10.81 -7.82 36.34
N LEU A 161 -9.73 -7.31 36.96
CA LEU A 161 -9.24 -7.79 38.25
C LEU A 161 -10.05 -7.22 39.41
N GLU A 162 -10.43 -5.94 39.34
CA GLU A 162 -11.31 -5.31 40.34
C GLU A 162 -12.69 -5.97 40.36
N GLU A 163 -13.27 -6.29 39.20
CA GLU A 163 -14.53 -7.05 39.10
C GLU A 163 -14.41 -8.44 39.74
N LYS A 164 -13.28 -9.13 39.53
CA LYS A 164 -13.01 -10.43 40.18
C LYS A 164 -12.77 -10.31 41.68
N ALA A 165 -12.12 -9.24 42.12
CA ALA A 165 -11.89 -8.97 43.54
C ALA A 165 -13.21 -8.74 44.28
N HIS A 166 -14.16 -8.02 43.66
CA HIS A 166 -15.50 -7.81 44.23
C HIS A 166 -16.35 -9.08 44.34
N ILE A 167 -16.03 -10.14 43.59
CA ILE A 167 -16.70 -11.45 43.71
C ILE A 167 -16.06 -12.30 44.84
N SER A 168 -14.86 -11.94 45.30
CA SER A 168 -14.09 -12.76 46.24
C SER A 168 -14.33 -12.47 47.73
N GLU A 169 -14.97 -11.35 48.08
CA GLU A 169 -15.47 -11.15 49.44
C GLU A 169 -16.86 -11.78 49.52
N PRO A 170 -17.02 -12.95 50.19
CA PRO A 170 -18.33 -13.55 50.34
C PRO A 170 -19.21 -12.54 51.05
N THR A 171 -20.36 -12.26 50.45
CA THR A 171 -21.32 -11.35 51.05
C THR A 171 -21.66 -11.84 52.47
N PRO A 172 -21.97 -10.96 53.44
CA PRO A 172 -22.29 -11.38 54.81
C PRO A 172 -23.40 -12.44 54.86
N MET A 173 -24.27 -12.47 53.84
CA MET A 173 -25.32 -13.45 53.67
C MET A 173 -24.80 -14.83 53.21
N GLU A 174 -23.78 -14.88 52.35
CA GLU A 174 -23.08 -16.12 51.99
C GLU A 174 -22.25 -16.67 53.16
N GLN A 175 -21.64 -15.80 53.97
CA GLN A 175 -20.94 -16.21 55.19
C GLN A 175 -21.89 -16.89 56.19
N LEU A 176 -23.08 -16.32 56.38
CA LEU A 176 -24.13 -16.90 57.21
C LEU A 176 -24.63 -18.24 56.63
N ALA A 177 -24.76 -18.37 55.32
CA ALA A 177 -25.17 -19.63 54.68
C ALA A 177 -24.12 -20.74 54.89
N SER A 178 -22.83 -20.43 54.72
CA SER A 178 -21.75 -21.38 54.99
C SER A 178 -21.68 -21.83 56.46
N GLU A 179 -21.90 -20.92 57.42
CA GLU A 179 -21.96 -21.28 58.85
C GLU A 179 -23.15 -22.19 59.18
N ILE A 180 -24.29 -22.00 58.50
CA ILE A 180 -25.49 -22.82 58.68
C ILE A 180 -25.25 -24.22 58.11
N GLU A 181 -24.66 -24.32 56.92
CA GLU A 181 -24.32 -25.60 56.30
C GLU A 181 -23.35 -26.41 57.16
N GLU A 182 -22.25 -25.82 57.62
CA GLU A 182 -21.29 -26.47 58.53
C GLU A 182 -21.94 -26.96 59.84
N ARG A 183 -22.87 -26.18 60.42
CA ARG A 183 -23.62 -26.58 61.62
C ARG A 183 -24.62 -27.70 61.37
N THR A 184 -25.16 -27.81 60.16
CA THR A 184 -26.12 -28.87 59.81
C THR A 184 -25.44 -30.17 59.43
N GLU A 185 -24.24 -30.13 58.86
CA GLU A 185 -23.45 -31.32 58.55
C GLU A 185 -22.81 -31.92 59.80
N GLY A 186 -22.29 -31.10 60.73
CA GLY A 186 -21.73 -31.58 62.00
C GLY A 186 -22.75 -32.20 62.97
N LYS A 187 -24.06 -31.96 62.77
CA LYS A 187 -25.14 -32.58 63.56
C LYS A 187 -25.63 -33.93 63.02
N LYS A 188 -25.25 -34.31 61.80
CA LYS A 188 -25.62 -35.61 61.21
C LYS A 188 -24.58 -36.71 61.45
N SER A 189 -23.43 -36.39 62.04
CA SER A 189 -22.30 -37.31 62.28
C SER A 189 -22.15 -37.78 63.74
N THR A 190 -23.20 -37.67 64.56
CA THR A 190 -23.25 -38.20 65.94
C THR A 190 -24.53 -39.00 66.20
#